data_AF-A0A4R5XIP1-F1
#
_entry.id   AF-A0A4R5XIP1-F1
#
_cell.length_a   1.000
_cell.length_b   1.000
_cell.length_c   1.000
_cell.angle_alpha   90.00
_cell.angle_beta   90.00
_cell.angle_gamma   90.00
#
_symmetry.space_group_name_H-M   'P 1'
#
loop_
_entity.id
_entity.type
_entity.pdbx_description
1 polymer ?
#
loop_
_entity_poly.entity_id
_entity_poly.type
_entity_poly.pdbx_seq_one_letter_code
_entity_poly.pdbx_strand_id
1 'polypeptide(L)'
;MKSILISAVTLVGLITANYLTALLGFQFMDTAFLTGLISTFIIYYFSSTGGFTSNQVSLQVQSETGTKVDVEKRNFYPSLVFYTALIYTAVCLIGTFVYYKDYFI
;
A
#
# COMPACT_ATOMS: atom_id res chain seq x y z
N MET A 1 -5.39 -2.78 -22.55
CA MET A 1 -6.70 -2.32 -22.02
C MET A 1 -6.95 -2.76 -20.58
N LYS A 2 -6.85 -4.05 -20.23
CA LYS A 2 -7.07 -4.54 -18.84
C LYS A 2 -6.19 -3.85 -17.79
N SER A 3 -4.90 -3.67 -18.05
CA SER A 3 -3.97 -3.09 -17.07
C SER A 3 -4.18 -1.59 -16.81
N ILE A 4 -4.58 -0.82 -17.82
CA ILE A 4 -4.91 0.61 -17.68
C ILE A 4 -6.19 0.78 -16.88
N LEU A 5 -7.18 -0.09 -17.14
CA LEU A 5 -8.45 -0.11 -16.42
C LEU A 5 -8.24 -0.47 -14.94
N ILE A 6 -7.38 -1.44 -14.66
CA ILE A 6 -6.98 -1.80 -13.28
C ILE A 6 -6.33 -0.60 -12.58
N SER A 7 -5.35 0.06 -13.21
CA SER A 7 -4.73 1.26 -12.63
C SER A 7 -5.73 2.39 -12.37
N ALA A 8 -6.67 2.62 -13.29
CA ALA A 8 -7.72 3.63 -13.11
C ALA A 8 -8.64 3.30 -11.92
N VAL A 9 -9.03 2.03 -11.76
CA VAL A 9 -9.83 1.57 -10.60
C VAL A 9 -9.06 1.76 -9.30
N THR A 10 -7.76 1.45 -9.27
CA THR A 10 -6.93 1.69 -8.07
C THR A 10 -6.88 3.16 -7.70
N LEU A 11 -6.73 4.03 -8.70
CA LEU A 11 -6.62 5.47 -8.51
C LEU A 11 -7.93 6.06 -7.98
N VAL A 12 -9.06 5.62 -8.53
CA VAL A 12 -10.39 5.93 -7.99
C VAL A 12 -10.50 5.43 -6.56
N GLY A 13 -10.13 4.18 -6.27
CA GLY A 13 -10.17 3.61 -4.92
C GLY A 13 -9.38 4.43 -3.89
N LEU A 14 -8.18 4.90 -4.24
CA LEU A 14 -7.35 5.75 -3.38
C LEU A 14 -8.01 7.11 -3.10
N ILE A 15 -8.59 7.73 -4.13
CA ILE A 15 -9.30 9.00 -3.98
C ILE A 15 -10.53 8.82 -3.08
N THR A 16 -11.30 7.74 -3.28
CA THR A 16 -12.47 7.46 -2.45
C THR A 16 -12.08 7.19 -1.00
N ALA A 17 -11.00 6.44 -0.76
CA ALA A 17 -10.49 6.18 0.59
C ALA A 17 -10.10 7.47 1.32
N ASN A 18 -9.45 8.40 0.62
CA ASN A 18 -9.11 9.71 1.17
C ASN A 18 -10.36 10.62 1.34
N TYR A 19 -11.35 10.49 0.45
CA TYR A 19 -12.61 11.21 0.63
C TYR A 19 -13.38 10.74 1.88
N LEU A 20 -13.31 9.46 2.22
CA LEU A 20 -13.89 8.93 3.47
C LEU A 20 -13.23 9.56 4.71
N THR A 21 -11.91 9.81 4.68
CA THR A 21 -11.25 10.52 5.78
C THR A 21 -11.69 11.98 5.86
N ALA A 22 -12.04 12.60 4.74
CA ALA A 22 -12.60 13.95 4.73
C ALA A 22 -14.00 14.02 5.36
N LEU A 23 -14.83 12.97 5.23
CA LEU A 23 -16.13 12.89 5.91
C LEU A 23 -16.01 12.84 7.44
N LEU A 24 -14.85 12.42 7.96
CA LEU A 24 -14.54 12.41 9.39
C LEU A 24 -14.02 13.76 9.91
N GLY A 25 -14.00 14.80 9.06
CA GLY A 25 -13.62 16.17 9.42
C GLY A 25 -12.15 16.52 9.17
N PHE A 26 -11.36 15.63 8.58
CA PHE A 26 -9.96 15.91 8.23
C PHE A 26 -9.85 16.63 6.87
N GLN A 27 -8.84 17.48 6.70
CA GLN A 27 -8.57 18.08 5.39
C GLN A 27 -7.95 17.02 4.46
N PHE A 28 -8.44 16.96 3.22
CA PHE A 28 -7.99 15.99 2.22
C PHE A 28 -6.46 15.98 2.02
N MET A 29 -5.83 17.16 2.09
CA MET A 29 -4.38 17.30 1.88
C MET A 29 -3.55 16.72 3.02
N ASP A 30 -4.08 16.70 4.24
CA ASP A 30 -3.40 16.20 5.43
C ASP A 30 -3.39 14.67 5.43
N THR A 31 -4.50 14.08 4.98
CA THR A 31 -4.70 12.63 4.95
C THR A 31 -4.24 11.99 3.64
N ALA A 32 -4.02 12.77 2.57
CA ALA A 32 -3.64 12.24 1.26
C ALA A 32 -2.35 11.46 1.27
N PHE A 33 -1.30 12.05 1.84
CA PHE A 33 0.00 11.39 1.90
C PHE A 33 -0.05 10.11 2.74
N LEU A 34 -0.66 10.17 3.93
CA LEU A 34 -0.77 9.01 4.82
C LEU A 34 -1.62 7.90 4.20
N THR A 35 -2.76 8.23 3.59
CA THR A 35 -3.64 7.26 2.91
C THR A 35 -2.92 6.59 1.74
N GLY A 36 -2.16 7.36 0.95
CA GLY A 36 -1.33 6.82 -0.13
C GLY A 36 -0.25 5.87 0.37
N LEU A 37 0.46 6.26 1.43
CA LEU A 37 1.54 5.46 2.02
C LEU A 37 1.04 4.15 2.61
N ILE A 38 -0.06 4.19 3.39
CA ILE A 38 -0.69 3.00 3.97
C ILE A 38 -1.14 2.06 2.85
N SER A 39 -1.80 2.60 1.82
CA SER A 39 -2.28 1.79 0.69
C SER A 39 -1.13 1.15 -0.08
N THR A 40 -0.04 1.89 -0.31
CA THR A 40 1.18 1.37 -0.96
C THR A 40 1.79 0.23 -0.14
N PHE A 41 1.83 0.37 1.19
CA PHE A 41 2.33 -0.68 2.09
C PHE A 41 1.45 -1.92 2.08
N ILE A 42 0.13 -1.75 2.08
CA ILE A 42 -0.83 -2.87 1.97
C ILE A 42 -0.61 -3.59 0.64
N ILE A 43 -0.57 -2.87 -0.48
CA ILE A 43 -0.35 -3.47 -1.80
C ILE A 43 1.01 -4.16 -1.85
N TYR A 44 2.06 -3.56 -1.29
CA TYR A 44 3.38 -4.18 -1.19
C TYR A 44 3.33 -5.53 -0.48
N TYR A 45 2.66 -5.56 0.68
CA TYR A 45 2.52 -6.76 1.49
C TYR A 45 1.83 -7.88 0.71
N PHE A 46 0.68 -7.58 0.08
CA PHE A 46 -0.06 -8.56 -0.72
C PHE A 46 0.64 -8.97 -2.03
N SER A 47 1.53 -8.12 -2.57
CA SER A 47 2.30 -8.41 -3.79
C SER A 47 3.64 -9.11 -3.50
N SER A 48 3.91 -9.43 -2.23
CA SER A 48 5.11 -10.15 -1.79
C SER A 48 4.76 -11.58 -1.36
N THR A 49 5.61 -12.55 -1.73
CA THR A 49 5.52 -13.93 -1.26
C THR A 49 6.57 -14.18 -0.17
N GLY A 50 6.23 -15.07 0.76
CA GLY A 50 7.04 -15.34 1.94
C GLY A 50 7.12 -14.16 2.92
N GLY A 51 8.04 -14.23 3.88
CA GLY A 51 8.23 -13.19 4.88
C GLY A 51 7.78 -13.60 6.28
N PHE A 52 7.70 -12.63 7.20
CA PHE A 52 7.55 -12.91 8.62
C PHE A 52 6.27 -13.69 8.95
N THR A 53 5.13 -13.26 8.41
CA THR A 53 3.83 -13.91 8.66
C THR A 53 3.78 -15.32 8.07
N SER A 54 4.22 -15.50 6.82
CA SER A 54 4.29 -16.83 6.21
C SER A 54 5.21 -17.77 6.99
N ASN A 55 6.38 -17.28 7.45
CA ASN A 55 7.31 -18.07 8.24
C ASN A 55 6.73 -18.46 9.60
N GLN A 56 5.98 -17.58 10.27
CA GLN A 56 5.32 -17.92 11.53
C GLN A 56 4.31 -19.05 11.34
N VAL A 57 3.48 -18.98 10.30
CA VAL A 57 2.51 -20.04 9.99
C VAL A 57 3.23 -21.34 9.65
N SER A 58 4.30 -21.31 8.84
CA SER A 58 5.11 -22.50 8.54
C SER A 58 5.72 -23.12 9.79
N LEU A 59 6.24 -22.31 10.72
CA LEU A 59 6.79 -22.77 12.00
C LEU A 59 5.71 -23.36 12.91
N GLN A 60 4.53 -22.74 12.96
CA GLN A 60 3.38 -23.27 13.71
C GLN A 60 2.95 -24.63 13.17
N VAL A 61 2.75 -24.74 11.86
CA VAL A 61 2.38 -26.01 11.21
C VAL A 61 3.47 -27.07 11.39
N GLN A 62 4.76 -26.70 11.29
CA GLN A 62 5.88 -27.61 11.57
C GLN A 62 5.86 -28.09 13.03
N SER A 63 5.54 -27.23 13.98
CA SER A 63 5.44 -27.60 15.40
C SER A 63 4.28 -28.54 15.69
N GLU A 64 3.15 -28.39 14.98
CA GLU A 64 1.95 -29.21 15.16
C GLU A 64 2.08 -30.58 14.46
N THR A 65 2.70 -30.62 13.28
CA THR A 65 2.78 -31.83 12.44
C THR A 65 4.10 -32.59 12.58
N GLY A 66 5.12 -31.98 13.21
CA GLY A 66 6.49 -32.53 13.29
C GLY A 66 7.18 -32.65 11.93
N THR A 67 6.55 -32.18 10.85
CA THR A 67 7.05 -32.32 9.48
C THR A 67 7.75 -31.03 9.08
N LYS A 68 8.94 -31.14 8.47
CA LYS A 68 9.68 -29.95 8.02
C LYS A 68 8.95 -29.28 6.86
N VAL A 69 8.35 -28.12 7.13
CA VAL A 69 7.75 -27.25 6.12
C VAL A 69 8.85 -26.40 5.50
N ASP A 70 9.02 -26.49 4.19
CA ASP A 70 9.98 -25.64 3.48
C ASP A 70 9.51 -24.18 3.49
N VAL A 71 10.42 -23.30 3.87
CA VAL A 71 10.17 -21.87 3.94
C VAL A 71 10.20 -21.28 2.53
N GLU A 72 9.12 -20.65 2.10
CA GLU A 72 9.09 -19.94 0.82
C GLU A 72 10.11 -18.79 0.82
N LYS A 73 10.94 -18.73 -0.22
CA LYS A 73 11.89 -17.62 -0.40
C LYS A 73 11.12 -16.33 -0.64
N ARG A 74 11.54 -15.26 0.04
CA ARG A 74 10.95 -13.93 -0.12
C ARG A 74 11.15 -13.45 -1.56
N ASN A 75 10.08 -13.39 -2.34
CA ASN A 75 10.07 -12.78 -3.66
C ASN A 75 9.03 -11.65 -3.69
N PHE A 76 9.41 -10.54 -4.32
CA PHE A 76 8.50 -9.42 -4.52
C PHE A 76 8.15 -9.32 -5.99
N TYR A 77 6.85 -9.34 -6.28
CA TYR A 77 6.33 -9.26 -7.64
C TYR A 77 5.61 -7.91 -7.79
N PRO A 78 6.32 -6.83 -8.14
CA PRO A 78 5.70 -5.51 -8.26
C PRO A 78 4.64 -5.52 -9.36
N SER A 79 3.40 -5.22 -8.99
CA SER A 79 2.28 -5.08 -9.92
C SER A 79 2.16 -3.64 -10.43
N LEU A 80 1.47 -3.43 -11.54
CA LEU A 80 1.11 -2.08 -12.01
C LEU A 80 0.31 -1.29 -10.96
N VAL A 81 -0.49 -1.98 -10.15
CA VAL A 81 -1.23 -1.42 -9.02
C VAL A 81 -0.28 -0.81 -7.99
N PHE A 82 0.80 -1.52 -7.65
CA PHE A 82 1.85 -1.02 -6.74
C PHE A 82 2.50 0.26 -7.27
N TYR A 83 2.89 0.29 -8.54
CA TYR A 83 3.47 1.51 -9.13
C TYR A 83 2.48 2.67 -9.16
N THR A 84 1.20 2.40 -9.41
CA THR A 84 0.16 3.44 -9.42
C THR A 84 0.00 4.06 -8.03
N ALA A 85 -0.04 3.23 -6.98
CA ALA A 85 -0.13 3.69 -5.59
C ALA A 85 1.14 4.44 -5.15
N LEU A 86 2.31 4.00 -5.58
CA LEU A 86 3.59 4.66 -5.28
C LEU A 86 3.65 6.05 -5.94
N ILE A 87 3.26 6.17 -7.21
CA ILE A 87 3.18 7.45 -7.91
C ILE A 87 2.16 8.37 -7.24
N TYR A 88 0.97 7.85 -6.88
CA TYR A 88 -0.02 8.63 -6.13
C TYR A 88 0.56 9.18 -4.83
N THR A 89 1.25 8.33 -4.05
CA THR A 89 1.90 8.74 -2.79
C THR A 89 2.94 9.83 -3.01
N ALA A 90 3.76 9.70 -4.07
CA ALA A 90 4.77 10.71 -4.41
C ALA A 90 4.13 12.05 -4.81
N VAL A 91 3.06 12.02 -5.62
CA VAL A 91 2.31 13.22 -6.01
C VAL A 91 1.66 13.87 -4.80
N CYS A 92 1.07 13.10 -3.89
CA CYS A 92 0.50 13.61 -2.65
C CYS A 92 1.56 14.23 -1.75
N LEU A 93 2.75 13.63 -1.63
CA LEU A 93 3.85 14.21 -0.86
C LEU A 93 4.23 15.59 -1.42
N ILE A 94 4.43 15.69 -2.74
CA ILE A 94 4.74 16.97 -3.40
C ILE A 94 3.59 17.97 -3.18
N GLY A 95 2.35 17.52 -3.35
CA GLY A 95 1.15 18.33 -3.13
C GLY A 95 1.06 18.89 -1.72
N THR A 96 1.32 18.07 -0.69
CA THR A 96 1.35 18.51 0.71
C THR A 96 2.45 19.53 0.95
N PHE A 97 3.66 19.34 0.41
CA PHE A 97 4.74 20.33 0.50
C PHE A 97 4.38 21.66 -0.16
N VAL A 98 3.74 21.64 -1.33
CA VAL A 98 3.31 22.86 -2.03
C VAL A 98 2.17 23.55 -1.30
N TYR A 99 1.23 22.79 -0.74
CA TYR A 99 0.09 23.33 0.00
C TYR A 99 0.53 24.01 1.30
N TYR A 100 1.50 23.42 2.01
CA TYR A 100 2.03 23.96 3.26
C TYR A 100 3.26 24.86 3.08
N LYS A 101 3.64 25.20 1.85
CA LYS A 101 4.83 26.02 1.57
C LYS A 101 4.81 27.36 2.32
N ASP A 102 3.63 27.97 2.43
CA ASP A 102 3.43 29.29 3.07
C ASP A 102 3.55 29.20 4.60
N TYR A 103 3.58 27.99 5.16
CA TYR A 103 3.87 27.74 6.57
C TYR A 103 5.37 27.60 6.85
N PHE A 104 6.17 27.34 5.80
CA PHE A 104 7.63 27.16 5.90
C PHE A 104 8.43 28.42 5.52
N ILE A 105 7.81 29.42 4.90
CA ILE A 105 8.38 30.72 4.49
C ILE A 105 7.84 31.81 5.40
#